data_AF-A0A1Y0I3M3-F1
#
_entry.id   AF-A0A1Y0I3M3-F1
#
_cell.length_a   1.000
_cell.length_b   1.000
_cell.length_c   1.000
_cell.angle_alpha   90.00
_cell.angle_beta   90.00
_cell.angle_gamma   90.00
#
_symmetry.space_group_name_H-M   'P 1'
#
loop_
_entity.id
_entity.type
_entity.pdbx_description
1 polymer ?
#
loop_
_entity_poly.entity_id
_entity_poly.type
_entity_poly.pdbx_seq_one_letter_code
_entity_poly.pdbx_strand_id
1 'polypeptide(L)'
;MNRQSWLQSLTLDGTPSIDECIEQLGETFPLLLQFKVTEQDPQWHGEGDVHIHTGMVLDELYQLLEGEACHIQGERRQALVLGTLLHDIAKPLTTRRKEVRGTERVIATRHEVMGRSYIAHRLLDLELSREVVDLVMGLVGEHQMPKLLVIKKMERGEYWKLARKAPMDLLYWLEVADMRGRICEDLNEQLDLLEQFRLFCEEYDVWESHKPLELLRRNIDPHLQGLPSRTKDMIFARTMRDFEEGDISTLEEGIARTYYLREGFSEVYVLYGPSGSGKSSWIKQFDPECSVISLDELREELNGGRADQSNIGQILNVARERLKVHLRAKRNVIWDATNLREDFRQRICRIAFDYHAFVTMVVFHKSEQQIFMDNKHRPHPVPEEVLRNQLDQLEWPVPEESHRYWVIDGNGELIKWSGDFQMGGCDGVR
;
A
#
# COMPACT_ATOMS: atom_id res chain seq x y z
N MET A 1 26.38 -16.44 -8.35
CA MET A 1 26.51 -15.20 -7.56
C MET A 1 25.74 -15.41 -6.25
N ASN A 2 26.13 -14.83 -5.10
CA ASN A 2 25.28 -14.94 -3.90
C ASN A 2 24.12 -13.94 -4.00
N ARG A 3 22.98 -14.20 -3.33
CA ARG A 3 21.77 -13.38 -3.46
C ARG A 3 22.01 -11.89 -3.19
N GLN A 4 22.82 -11.53 -2.20
CA GLN A 4 23.08 -10.13 -1.87
C GLN A 4 23.91 -9.39 -2.94
N SER A 5 24.96 -10.02 -3.48
CA SER A 5 25.71 -9.45 -4.61
C SER A 5 24.86 -9.34 -5.88
N TRP A 6 23.94 -10.30 -6.08
CA TRP A 6 22.97 -10.25 -7.17
C TRP A 6 22.00 -9.08 -7.00
N LEU A 7 21.37 -8.91 -5.84
CA LEU A 7 20.50 -7.77 -5.57
C LEU A 7 21.26 -6.45 -5.76
N GLN A 8 22.49 -6.34 -5.24
CA GLN A 8 23.31 -5.13 -5.38
C GLN A 8 23.59 -4.80 -6.86
N SER A 9 23.81 -5.81 -7.72
CA SER A 9 24.06 -5.59 -9.16
C SER A 9 22.90 -4.84 -9.84
N LEU A 10 21.67 -5.00 -9.36
CA LEU A 10 20.49 -4.34 -9.92
C LEU A 10 20.50 -2.82 -9.73
N THR A 11 21.31 -2.33 -8.78
CA THR A 11 21.53 -0.88 -8.57
C THR A 11 22.46 -0.25 -9.61
N LEU A 12 23.19 -1.09 -10.36
CA LEU A 12 24.21 -0.69 -11.32
C LEU A 12 23.73 -1.01 -12.74
N ASP A 13 24.20 -2.11 -13.30
CA ASP A 13 24.04 -2.53 -14.69
C ASP A 13 23.52 -3.97 -14.81
N GLY A 14 23.11 -4.61 -13.71
CA GLY A 14 22.57 -5.97 -13.73
C GLY A 14 21.30 -6.08 -14.60
N THR A 15 21.34 -6.98 -15.58
CA THR A 15 20.23 -7.31 -16.49
C THR A 15 19.91 -8.82 -16.44
N PRO A 16 19.53 -9.37 -15.27
CA PRO A 16 19.26 -10.80 -15.15
C PRO A 16 18.06 -11.20 -16.02
N SER A 17 18.15 -12.39 -16.61
CA SER A 17 17.00 -13.01 -17.28
C SER A 17 15.92 -13.38 -16.27
N ILE A 18 14.69 -13.62 -16.75
CA ILE A 18 13.61 -14.10 -15.89
C ILE A 18 13.95 -15.44 -15.20
N ASP A 19 14.60 -16.38 -15.89
CA ASP A 19 14.96 -17.67 -15.30
C ASP A 19 16.00 -17.49 -14.18
N GLU A 20 16.97 -16.57 -14.35
CA GLU A 20 17.91 -16.22 -13.29
C GLU A 20 17.21 -15.56 -12.09
N CYS A 21 16.26 -14.65 -12.34
CA CYS A 21 15.46 -14.04 -11.29
C CYS A 21 14.69 -15.10 -10.48
N ILE A 22 14.07 -16.07 -11.15
CA ILE A 22 13.33 -17.17 -10.52
C ILE A 22 14.27 -18.06 -9.71
N GLU A 23 15.48 -18.35 -10.21
CA GLU A 23 16.49 -19.10 -9.46
C GLU A 23 16.87 -18.37 -8.16
N GLN A 24 17.05 -17.05 -8.21
CA GLN A 24 17.46 -16.26 -7.04
C GLN A 24 16.33 -16.05 -6.01
N LEU A 25 15.10 -15.87 -6.48
CA LEU A 25 13.97 -15.37 -5.67
C LEU A 25 12.79 -16.35 -5.53
N GLY A 26 12.76 -17.46 -6.26
CA GLY A 26 11.64 -18.40 -6.26
C GLY A 26 11.37 -19.06 -4.90
N GLU A 27 12.38 -19.19 -4.04
CA GLU A 27 12.17 -19.65 -2.65
C GLU A 27 11.46 -18.60 -1.79
N THR A 28 11.78 -17.32 -1.97
CA THR A 28 11.14 -16.21 -1.23
C THR A 28 9.75 -15.90 -1.80
N PHE A 29 9.57 -16.01 -3.11
CA PHE A 29 8.29 -15.79 -3.79
C PHE A 29 7.89 -17.05 -4.60
N PRO A 30 7.33 -18.08 -3.95
CA PRO A 30 6.92 -19.32 -4.63
C PRO A 30 5.96 -19.14 -5.82
N LEU A 31 5.22 -18.02 -5.92
CA LEU A 31 4.36 -17.74 -7.08
C LEU A 31 5.14 -17.52 -8.38
N LEU A 32 6.41 -17.10 -8.32
CA LEU A 32 7.30 -17.01 -9.48
C LEU A 32 7.45 -18.37 -10.19
N LEU A 33 7.46 -19.46 -9.41
CA LEU A 33 7.57 -20.83 -9.94
C LEU A 33 6.31 -21.26 -10.73
N GLN A 34 5.21 -20.52 -10.62
CA GLN A 34 3.95 -20.80 -11.29
C GLN A 34 3.75 -19.99 -12.58
N PHE A 35 4.66 -19.06 -12.91
CA PHE A 35 4.50 -18.19 -14.08
C PHE A 35 4.36 -18.98 -15.39
N LYS A 36 5.19 -20.02 -15.59
CA LYS A 36 5.17 -20.87 -16.81
C LYS A 36 3.86 -21.62 -17.04
N VAL A 37 3.06 -21.84 -15.99
CA VAL A 37 1.77 -22.54 -16.09
C VAL A 37 0.58 -21.60 -15.99
N THR A 38 0.82 -20.30 -15.79
CA THR A 38 -0.23 -19.30 -15.68
C THR A 38 -0.54 -18.74 -17.07
N GLU A 39 -1.66 -19.16 -17.65
CA GLU A 39 -2.11 -18.69 -18.97
C GLU A 39 -2.46 -17.19 -18.96
N GLN A 40 -2.37 -16.56 -20.14
CA GLN A 40 -2.86 -15.21 -20.41
C GLN A 40 -3.80 -15.20 -21.60
N ASP A 41 -4.48 -14.07 -21.83
CA ASP A 41 -5.43 -13.95 -22.95
C ASP A 41 -4.67 -13.84 -24.27
N PRO A 42 -4.86 -14.75 -25.26
CA PRO A 42 -4.09 -14.73 -26.50
C PRO A 42 -4.29 -13.48 -27.36
N GLN A 43 -5.35 -12.70 -27.14
CA GLN A 43 -5.54 -11.44 -27.86
C GLN A 43 -4.73 -10.29 -27.25
N TRP A 44 -4.63 -10.24 -25.92
CA TRP A 44 -3.94 -9.17 -25.21
C TRP A 44 -2.46 -9.49 -24.94
N HIS A 45 -2.14 -10.79 -24.91
CA HIS A 45 -0.84 -11.37 -24.63
C HIS A 45 -0.54 -12.47 -25.66
N GLY A 46 -0.26 -12.06 -26.90
CA GLY A 46 0.04 -12.99 -28.00
C GLY A 46 1.34 -13.78 -27.81
N GLU A 47 2.19 -13.36 -26.89
CA GLU A 47 3.45 -14.00 -26.51
C GLU A 47 3.28 -15.31 -25.72
N GLY A 48 2.17 -15.47 -25.00
CA GLY A 48 1.86 -16.70 -24.25
C GLY A 48 1.66 -16.47 -22.75
N ASP A 49 2.34 -17.28 -21.93
CA ASP A 49 2.14 -17.31 -20.48
C ASP A 49 2.82 -16.12 -19.74
N VAL A 50 2.59 -16.03 -18.43
CA VAL A 50 3.13 -14.94 -17.59
C VAL A 50 4.66 -14.95 -17.53
N HIS A 51 5.32 -16.11 -17.68
CA HIS A 51 6.78 -16.19 -17.69
C HIS A 51 7.35 -15.55 -18.96
N ILE A 52 6.84 -15.94 -20.13
CA ILE A 52 7.29 -15.38 -21.41
C ILE A 52 7.10 -13.86 -21.42
N HIS A 53 5.90 -13.41 -21.03
CA HIS A 53 5.57 -11.99 -20.94
C HIS A 53 6.53 -11.23 -20.01
N THR A 54 6.65 -11.66 -18.75
CA THR A 54 7.53 -10.97 -17.78
C THR A 54 8.99 -10.94 -18.27
N GLY A 55 9.45 -11.98 -18.96
CA GLY A 55 10.77 -12.01 -19.58
C GLY A 55 10.94 -10.94 -20.67
N MET A 56 9.98 -10.83 -21.59
CA MET A 56 9.98 -9.81 -22.64
C MET A 56 9.90 -8.38 -22.07
N VAL A 57 9.11 -8.18 -21.01
CA VAL A 57 9.01 -6.89 -20.32
C VAL A 57 10.33 -6.52 -19.62
N LEU A 58 11.04 -7.46 -19.02
CA LEU A 58 12.38 -7.22 -18.45
C LEU A 58 13.38 -6.84 -19.53
N ASP A 59 13.41 -7.58 -20.65
CA ASP A 59 14.31 -7.28 -21.77
C ASP A 59 14.08 -5.87 -22.34
N GLU A 60 12.82 -5.48 -22.50
CA GLU A 60 12.45 -4.13 -22.91
C GLU A 60 12.82 -3.07 -21.87
N LEU A 61 12.59 -3.35 -20.58
CA LEU A 61 13.00 -2.45 -19.50
C LEU A 61 14.50 -2.18 -19.53
N TYR A 62 15.32 -3.19 -19.79
CA TYR A 62 16.77 -3.00 -19.85
C TYR A 62 17.18 -2.10 -21.03
N GLN A 63 16.54 -2.23 -22.19
CA GLN A 63 16.75 -1.31 -23.31
C GLN A 63 16.34 0.12 -22.97
N LEU A 64 15.20 0.30 -22.28
CA LEU A 64 14.76 1.60 -21.79
C LEU A 64 15.78 2.22 -20.83
N LEU A 65 16.31 1.43 -19.88
CA LEU A 65 17.32 1.87 -18.91
C LEU A 65 18.67 2.22 -19.54
N GLU A 66 19.01 1.64 -20.70
CA GLU A 66 20.20 2.05 -21.48
C GLU A 66 19.94 3.30 -22.34
N GLY A 67 18.67 3.55 -22.69
CA GLY A 67 18.24 4.63 -23.56
C GLY A 67 17.43 5.72 -22.85
N GLU A 68 16.12 5.74 -23.11
CA GLU A 68 15.21 6.83 -22.73
C GLU A 68 15.12 7.05 -21.20
N ALA A 69 15.27 5.98 -20.43
CA ALA A 69 15.15 5.94 -18.98
C ALA A 69 16.52 5.87 -18.26
N CYS A 70 17.63 6.20 -18.92
CA CYS A 70 19.00 6.09 -18.36
C CYS A 70 19.28 6.99 -17.13
N HIS A 71 18.39 7.93 -16.83
CA HIS A 71 18.41 8.73 -15.62
C HIS A 71 18.00 7.94 -14.36
N ILE A 72 17.33 6.80 -14.52
CA ILE A 72 16.92 5.93 -13.41
C ILE A 72 18.10 5.04 -13.00
N GLN A 73 18.68 5.32 -11.83
CA GLN A 73 19.90 4.68 -11.34
C GLN A 73 19.76 4.26 -9.87
N GLY A 74 20.71 3.47 -9.36
CA GLY A 74 20.80 3.13 -7.94
C GLY A 74 19.57 2.36 -7.43
N GLU A 75 19.08 2.75 -6.25
CA GLU A 75 17.92 2.10 -5.62
C GLU A 75 16.64 2.20 -6.45
N ARG A 76 16.43 3.30 -7.20
CA ARG A 76 15.28 3.45 -8.10
C ARG A 76 15.34 2.44 -9.25
N ARG A 77 16.53 2.20 -9.81
CA ARG A 77 16.75 1.17 -10.83
C ARG A 77 16.49 -0.22 -10.26
N GLN A 78 17.05 -0.53 -9.08
CA GLN A 78 16.83 -1.81 -8.40
C GLN A 78 15.34 -2.04 -8.15
N ALA A 79 14.63 -1.04 -7.66
CA ALA A 79 13.19 -1.12 -7.42
C ALA A 79 12.38 -1.29 -8.71
N LEU A 80 12.76 -0.59 -9.79
CA LEU A 80 12.08 -0.73 -11.08
C LEU A 80 12.25 -2.14 -11.67
N VAL A 81 13.45 -2.70 -11.62
CA VAL A 81 13.69 -4.08 -12.09
C VAL A 81 12.92 -5.11 -11.25
N LEU A 82 12.97 -4.99 -9.92
CA LEU A 82 12.21 -5.89 -9.03
C LEU A 82 10.70 -5.69 -9.17
N GLY A 83 10.25 -4.45 -9.33
CA GLY A 83 8.86 -4.09 -9.61
C GLY A 83 8.36 -4.74 -10.89
N THR A 84 9.13 -4.66 -11.97
CA THR A 84 8.82 -5.30 -13.25
C THR A 84 8.78 -6.82 -13.14
N LEU A 85 9.72 -7.45 -12.44
CA LEU A 85 9.68 -8.90 -12.21
C LEU A 85 8.41 -9.33 -11.44
N LEU A 86 7.93 -8.49 -10.52
CA LEU A 86 6.89 -8.84 -9.57
C LEU A 86 5.51 -8.23 -9.88
N HIS A 87 5.37 -7.38 -10.91
CA HIS A 87 4.12 -6.64 -11.17
C HIS A 87 2.90 -7.57 -11.31
N ASP A 88 3.13 -8.73 -11.90
CA ASP A 88 2.13 -9.78 -12.15
C ASP A 88 2.18 -10.95 -11.16
N ILE A 89 2.88 -10.81 -10.02
CA ILE A 89 3.17 -11.93 -9.10
C ILE A 89 1.93 -12.68 -8.60
N ALA A 90 0.77 -12.03 -8.56
CA ALA A 90 -0.50 -12.64 -8.12
C ALA A 90 -1.43 -13.09 -9.27
N LYS A 91 -1.02 -13.00 -10.55
CA LYS A 91 -1.76 -13.65 -11.66
C LYS A 91 -1.99 -15.15 -11.40
N PRO A 92 -1.01 -15.95 -10.90
CA PRO A 92 -1.26 -17.37 -10.59
C PRO A 92 -2.43 -17.62 -9.62
N LEU A 93 -2.74 -16.65 -8.74
CA LEU A 93 -3.84 -16.76 -7.78
C LEU A 93 -5.19 -16.27 -8.31
N THR A 94 -5.16 -15.44 -9.36
CA THR A 94 -6.34 -14.65 -9.79
C THR A 94 -6.71 -14.86 -11.24
N THR A 95 -5.91 -15.61 -12.01
CA THR A 95 -6.21 -15.97 -13.40
C THR A 95 -7.38 -16.95 -13.45
N ARG A 96 -8.37 -16.63 -14.28
CA ARG A 96 -9.51 -17.51 -14.58
C ARG A 96 -10.10 -17.17 -15.93
N ARG A 97 -10.76 -18.16 -16.53
CA ARG A 97 -11.53 -17.98 -17.75
C ARG A 97 -12.92 -17.44 -17.44
N LYS A 98 -13.38 -16.46 -18.22
CA LYS A 98 -14.70 -15.85 -18.09
C LYS A 98 -15.23 -15.45 -19.45
N GLU A 99 -16.51 -15.66 -19.70
CA GLU A 99 -17.16 -15.11 -20.89
C GLU A 99 -17.30 -13.58 -20.79
N VAL A 100 -16.77 -12.87 -21.78
CA VAL A 100 -16.86 -11.41 -21.92
C VAL A 100 -17.39 -11.12 -23.32
N ARG A 101 -18.58 -10.51 -23.40
CA ARG A 101 -19.24 -10.15 -24.67
C ARG A 101 -19.35 -11.33 -25.66
N GLY A 102 -19.64 -12.54 -25.16
CA GLY A 102 -19.80 -13.75 -25.98
C GLY A 102 -18.49 -14.41 -26.42
N THR A 103 -17.34 -13.97 -25.91
CA THR A 103 -16.03 -14.60 -26.14
C THR A 103 -15.44 -15.04 -24.80
N GLU A 104 -14.91 -16.26 -24.71
CA GLU A 104 -14.15 -16.70 -23.54
C GLU A 104 -12.84 -15.90 -23.47
N ARG A 105 -12.58 -15.29 -22.31
CA ARG A 105 -11.38 -14.49 -22.03
C ARG A 105 -10.66 -15.01 -20.80
N VAL A 106 -9.34 -14.90 -20.81
CA VAL A 106 -8.50 -15.13 -19.64
C VAL A 106 -8.34 -13.80 -18.92
N ILE A 107 -8.73 -13.73 -17.66
CA ILE A 107 -8.67 -12.50 -16.87
C ILE A 107 -8.00 -12.74 -15.53
N ALA A 108 -7.23 -11.76 -15.05
CA ALA A 108 -6.65 -11.72 -13.70
C ALA A 108 -7.05 -10.39 -13.05
N THR A 109 -8.08 -10.39 -12.20
CA THR A 109 -8.64 -9.15 -11.62
C THR A 109 -8.15 -9.01 -10.19
N ARG A 110 -7.80 -7.78 -9.79
CA ARG A 110 -7.20 -7.45 -8.48
C ARG A 110 -5.81 -8.06 -8.27
N HIS A 111 -5.11 -8.48 -9.31
CA HIS A 111 -3.78 -9.09 -9.16
C HIS A 111 -2.74 -8.08 -8.71
N GLU A 112 -2.90 -6.80 -9.03
CA GLU A 112 -2.08 -5.69 -8.56
C GLU A 112 -2.18 -5.54 -7.03
N VAL A 113 -3.40 -5.42 -6.49
CA VAL A 113 -3.64 -5.28 -5.04
C VAL A 113 -3.23 -6.54 -4.28
N MET A 114 -3.55 -7.72 -4.82
CA MET A 114 -3.13 -9.01 -4.23
C MET A 114 -1.61 -9.20 -4.32
N GLY A 115 -0.98 -8.72 -5.40
CA GLY A 115 0.47 -8.76 -5.60
C GLY A 115 1.21 -7.94 -4.56
N ARG A 116 0.81 -6.68 -4.35
CA ARG A 116 1.34 -5.84 -3.26
C ARG A 116 1.23 -6.53 -1.91
N SER A 117 0.04 -7.08 -1.62
CA SER A 117 -0.23 -7.75 -0.36
C SER A 117 0.66 -8.96 -0.17
N TYR A 118 0.80 -9.79 -1.20
CA TYR A 118 1.65 -10.98 -1.20
C TYR A 118 3.13 -10.67 -0.92
N ILE A 119 3.67 -9.59 -1.52
CA ILE A 119 5.09 -9.27 -1.40
C ILE A 119 5.43 -8.46 -0.14
N ALA A 120 4.46 -7.78 0.47
CA ALA A 120 4.69 -6.77 1.51
C ALA A 120 5.62 -7.23 2.64
N HIS A 121 5.34 -8.39 3.24
CA HIS A 121 6.16 -8.94 4.33
C HIS A 121 7.36 -9.75 3.83
N ARG A 122 7.28 -10.32 2.63
CA ARG A 122 8.31 -11.20 2.04
C ARG A 122 9.51 -10.43 1.49
N LEU A 123 9.28 -9.22 0.97
CA LEU A 123 10.36 -8.34 0.52
C LEU A 123 11.37 -8.03 1.62
N LEU A 124 10.93 -7.96 2.87
CA LEU A 124 11.82 -7.71 4.01
C LEU A 124 12.78 -8.88 4.27
N ASP A 125 12.48 -10.09 3.82
CA ASP A 125 13.40 -11.24 3.93
C ASP A 125 14.56 -11.18 2.91
N LEU A 126 14.52 -10.21 1.98
CA LEU A 126 15.62 -9.95 1.05
C LEU A 126 16.67 -8.97 1.60
N GLU A 127 16.41 -8.36 2.76
CA GLU A 127 17.29 -7.38 3.40
C GLU A 127 17.56 -6.13 2.53
N LEU A 128 16.60 -5.79 1.67
CA LEU A 128 16.62 -4.57 0.87
C LEU A 128 16.50 -3.31 1.74
N SER A 129 16.93 -2.17 1.22
CA SER A 129 16.65 -0.88 1.86
C SER A 129 15.14 -0.62 1.89
N ARG A 130 14.69 0.16 2.88
CA ARG A 130 13.25 0.42 3.09
C ARG A 130 12.66 1.21 1.93
N GLU A 131 13.44 2.10 1.33
CA GLU A 131 13.04 2.84 0.15
C GLU A 131 12.74 1.89 -1.01
N VAL A 132 13.62 0.90 -1.28
CA VAL A 132 13.40 -0.09 -2.34
C VAL A 132 12.17 -0.95 -2.06
N VAL A 133 11.94 -1.36 -0.81
CA VAL A 133 10.75 -2.13 -0.43
C VAL A 133 9.48 -1.32 -0.71
N ASP A 134 9.43 -0.05 -0.29
CA ASP A 134 8.29 0.83 -0.52
C ASP A 134 8.04 1.07 -2.01
N LEU A 135 9.11 1.33 -2.78
CA LEU A 135 9.04 1.51 -4.23
C LEU A 135 8.48 0.28 -4.92
N VAL A 136 8.99 -0.92 -4.61
CA VAL A 136 8.51 -2.18 -5.22
C VAL A 136 7.04 -2.43 -4.86
N MET A 137 6.64 -2.21 -3.60
CA MET A 137 5.24 -2.37 -3.17
C MET A 137 4.30 -1.38 -3.89
N GLY A 138 4.75 -0.14 -4.08
CA GLY A 138 4.05 0.88 -4.84
C GLY A 138 3.86 0.45 -6.30
N LEU A 139 4.97 0.15 -6.99
CA LEU A 139 5.01 -0.28 -8.38
C LEU A 139 4.11 -1.49 -8.64
N VAL A 140 4.27 -2.57 -7.86
CA VAL A 140 3.47 -3.80 -8.07
C VAL A 140 1.99 -3.54 -7.85
N GLY A 141 1.61 -2.78 -6.82
CA GLY A 141 0.19 -2.59 -6.53
C GLY A 141 -0.52 -1.48 -7.31
N GLU A 142 0.21 -0.58 -7.97
CA GLU A 142 -0.39 0.50 -8.77
C GLU A 142 -0.07 0.41 -10.27
N HIS A 143 0.63 -0.61 -10.76
CA HIS A 143 1.10 -0.66 -12.17
C HIS A 143 0.01 -0.49 -13.23
N GLN A 144 -1.26 -0.82 -12.92
CA GLN A 144 -2.38 -0.63 -13.85
C GLN A 144 -2.99 0.78 -13.82
N MET A 145 -2.68 1.56 -12.79
CA MET A 145 -3.32 2.85 -12.55
C MET A 145 -3.05 3.91 -13.62
N PRO A 146 -1.84 4.05 -14.20
CA PRO A 146 -1.58 5.17 -15.11
C PRO A 146 -2.55 5.20 -16.30
N LYS A 147 -2.74 4.09 -17.01
CA LYS A 147 -3.77 4.01 -18.07
C LYS A 147 -5.20 4.12 -17.53
N LEU A 148 -5.51 3.49 -16.40
CA LEU A 148 -6.86 3.50 -15.83
C LEU A 148 -7.32 4.92 -15.44
N LEU A 149 -6.43 5.77 -14.92
CA LEU A 149 -6.75 7.16 -14.58
C LEU A 149 -7.19 7.94 -15.83
N VAL A 150 -6.46 7.78 -16.95
CA VAL A 150 -6.77 8.44 -18.22
C VAL A 150 -8.06 7.92 -18.83
N ILE A 151 -8.21 6.58 -18.95
CA ILE A 151 -9.40 5.94 -19.53
C ILE A 151 -10.67 6.34 -18.79
N LYS A 152 -10.62 6.37 -17.44
CA LYS A 152 -11.76 6.72 -16.60
C LYS A 152 -11.95 8.23 -16.42
N LYS A 153 -11.07 9.06 -16.99
CA LYS A 153 -11.08 10.52 -16.86
C LYS A 153 -11.11 10.95 -15.40
N MET A 154 -10.22 10.34 -14.62
CA MET A 154 -10.09 10.64 -13.20
C MET A 154 -9.56 12.06 -13.00
N GLU A 155 -10.04 12.71 -11.95
CA GLU A 155 -9.67 14.09 -11.60
C GLU A 155 -8.34 14.15 -10.85
N ARG A 156 -7.80 15.36 -10.69
CA ARG A 156 -6.53 15.65 -10.00
C ARG A 156 -6.34 14.92 -8.67
N GLY A 157 -7.40 14.76 -7.87
CA GLY A 157 -7.35 14.10 -6.56
C GLY A 157 -6.86 12.64 -6.63
N GLU A 158 -7.23 11.89 -7.67
CA GLU A 158 -6.80 10.50 -7.84
C GLU A 158 -5.32 10.40 -8.24
N TYR A 159 -4.82 11.38 -9.01
CA TYR A 159 -3.38 11.49 -9.29
C TYR A 159 -2.57 11.79 -8.03
N TRP A 160 -3.10 12.63 -7.13
CA TRP A 160 -2.46 12.88 -5.83
C TRP A 160 -2.42 11.62 -4.96
N LYS A 161 -3.53 10.88 -4.88
CA LYS A 161 -3.57 9.58 -4.19
C LYS A 161 -2.53 8.60 -4.74
N LEU A 162 -2.41 8.52 -6.08
CA LEU A 162 -1.43 7.66 -6.73
C LEU A 162 0.01 8.07 -6.39
N ALA A 163 0.33 9.37 -6.44
CA ALA A 163 1.66 9.89 -6.12
C ALA A 163 2.12 9.52 -4.70
N ARG A 164 1.19 9.47 -3.72
CA ARG A 164 1.51 9.04 -2.35
C ARG A 164 1.91 7.56 -2.24
N LYS A 165 1.59 6.75 -3.24
CA LYS A 165 1.79 5.29 -3.23
C LYS A 165 2.97 4.84 -4.08
N ALA A 166 3.32 5.57 -5.15
CA ALA A 166 4.46 5.25 -6.00
C ALA A 166 4.93 6.49 -6.79
N PRO A 167 6.22 6.58 -7.15
CA PRO A 167 6.71 7.62 -8.05
C PRO A 167 6.09 7.47 -9.45
N MET A 168 5.57 8.57 -9.98
CA MET A 168 4.82 8.58 -11.24
C MET A 168 5.70 8.23 -12.45
N ASP A 169 6.95 8.68 -12.44
CA ASP A 169 7.93 8.38 -13.47
C ASP A 169 8.29 6.89 -13.53
N LEU A 170 8.48 6.23 -12.37
CA LEU A 170 8.76 4.80 -12.34
C LEU A 170 7.55 3.96 -12.77
N LEU A 171 6.34 4.35 -12.38
CA LEU A 171 5.11 3.71 -12.87
C LEU A 171 4.99 3.83 -14.38
N TYR A 172 5.24 5.03 -14.92
CA TYR A 172 5.24 5.25 -16.36
C TYR A 172 6.22 4.33 -17.07
N TRP A 173 7.49 4.28 -16.62
CA TRP A 173 8.48 3.44 -17.30
C TRP A 173 8.23 1.94 -17.15
N LEU A 174 7.70 1.50 -16.01
CA LEU A 174 7.26 0.12 -15.83
C LEU A 174 6.14 -0.23 -16.82
N GLU A 175 5.15 0.64 -16.98
CA GLU A 175 4.01 0.38 -17.87
C GLU A 175 4.38 0.55 -19.35
N VAL A 176 5.33 1.43 -19.69
CA VAL A 176 5.91 1.50 -21.05
C VAL A 176 6.63 0.19 -21.38
N ALA A 177 7.43 -0.35 -20.45
CA ALA A 177 8.08 -1.65 -20.62
C ALA A 177 7.04 -2.77 -20.78
N ASP A 178 5.97 -2.77 -19.95
CA ASP A 178 4.87 -3.74 -20.03
C ASP A 178 4.18 -3.73 -21.40
N MET A 179 3.92 -2.53 -21.94
CA MET A 179 3.29 -2.40 -23.26
C MET A 179 4.23 -2.76 -24.41
N ARG A 180 5.49 -2.32 -24.38
CA ARG A 180 6.45 -2.62 -25.46
C ARG A 180 6.94 -4.07 -25.40
N GLY A 181 6.92 -4.71 -24.24
CA GLY A 181 7.29 -6.10 -23.98
C GLY A 181 6.18 -7.13 -24.21
N ARG A 182 5.07 -6.79 -24.88
CA ARG A 182 3.97 -7.72 -25.21
C ARG A 182 3.60 -7.71 -26.69
N ILE A 183 2.93 -8.77 -27.16
CA ILE A 183 2.44 -8.87 -28.54
C ILE A 183 0.93 -8.58 -28.54
N CYS A 184 0.55 -7.37 -28.95
CA CYS A 184 -0.85 -6.91 -29.02
C CYS A 184 -1.11 -5.98 -30.22
N GLU A 185 -2.35 -5.93 -30.71
CA GLU A 185 -2.75 -5.07 -31.84
C GLU A 185 -2.89 -3.58 -31.47
N ASP A 186 -3.13 -3.28 -30.19
CA ASP A 186 -3.49 -1.95 -29.68
C ASP A 186 -2.30 -1.16 -29.09
N LEU A 187 -1.06 -1.60 -29.35
CA LEU A 187 0.15 -1.05 -28.73
C LEU A 187 0.23 0.49 -28.79
N ASN A 188 0.04 1.08 -29.98
CA ASN A 188 0.13 2.52 -30.15
C ASN A 188 -0.93 3.28 -29.33
N GLU A 189 -2.16 2.77 -29.27
CA GLU A 189 -3.23 3.36 -28.46
C GLU A 189 -2.89 3.32 -26.97
N GLN A 190 -2.31 2.22 -26.50
CA GLN A 190 -1.88 2.08 -25.10
C GLN A 190 -0.72 3.01 -24.76
N LEU A 191 0.25 3.20 -25.66
CA LEU A 191 1.34 4.16 -25.47
C LEU A 191 0.83 5.62 -25.49
N ASP A 192 -0.15 5.94 -26.33
CA ASP A 192 -0.79 7.27 -26.34
C ASP A 192 -1.53 7.55 -25.01
N LEU A 193 -2.10 6.53 -24.36
CA LEU A 193 -2.69 6.68 -23.03
C LEU A 193 -1.62 6.96 -21.96
N LEU A 194 -0.45 6.33 -22.05
CA LEU A 194 0.66 6.58 -21.13
C LEU A 194 1.25 7.98 -21.28
N GLU A 195 1.35 8.48 -22.52
CA GLU A 195 1.79 9.85 -22.77
C GLU A 195 0.77 10.86 -22.20
N GLN A 196 -0.53 10.60 -22.36
CA GLN A 196 -1.56 11.41 -21.70
C GLN A 196 -1.44 11.38 -20.17
N PHE A 197 -1.18 10.21 -19.58
CA PHE A 197 -0.94 10.09 -18.14
C PHE A 197 0.23 10.97 -17.70
N ARG A 198 1.35 10.92 -18.43
CA ARG A 198 2.51 11.77 -18.16
C ARG A 198 2.14 13.26 -18.22
N LEU A 199 1.41 13.70 -19.25
CA LEU A 199 0.98 15.09 -19.39
C LEU A 199 0.09 15.53 -18.22
N PHE A 200 -0.85 14.69 -17.77
CA PHE A 200 -1.65 15.00 -16.58
C PHE A 200 -0.81 15.03 -15.30
N CYS A 201 0.18 14.14 -15.16
CA CYS A 201 1.09 14.19 -14.03
C CYS A 201 1.92 15.47 -13.98
N GLU A 202 2.37 15.98 -15.13
CA GLU A 202 3.05 17.26 -15.25
C GLU A 202 2.09 18.43 -14.95
N GLU A 203 0.86 18.41 -15.49
CA GLU A 203 -0.17 19.44 -15.22
C GLU A 203 -0.56 19.52 -13.74
N TYR A 204 -0.63 18.36 -13.06
CA TYR A 204 -1.01 18.27 -11.65
C TYR A 204 0.18 18.33 -10.68
N ASP A 205 1.39 18.63 -11.19
CA ASP A 205 2.63 18.78 -10.43
C ASP A 205 3.07 17.51 -9.66
N VAL A 206 2.68 16.31 -10.11
CA VAL A 206 2.99 15.03 -9.43
C VAL A 206 4.05 14.17 -10.14
N TRP A 207 4.61 14.61 -11.27
CA TRP A 207 5.56 13.81 -12.06
C TRP A 207 6.89 13.47 -11.32
N GLU A 208 7.62 14.48 -10.84
CA GLU A 208 8.96 14.30 -10.24
C GLU A 208 8.97 14.37 -8.71
N SER A 209 7.85 14.76 -8.07
CA SER A 209 7.84 15.08 -6.63
C SER A 209 6.44 15.24 -6.04
N HIS A 210 6.37 15.24 -4.70
CA HIS A 210 5.19 15.57 -3.90
C HIS A 210 4.94 17.08 -3.78
N LYS A 211 5.25 17.86 -4.82
CA LYS A 211 5.06 19.32 -4.86
C LYS A 211 3.69 19.78 -4.35
N PRO A 212 2.57 19.12 -4.68
CA PRO A 212 1.27 19.60 -4.24
C PRO A 212 1.09 19.54 -2.72
N LEU A 213 1.65 18.52 -2.06
CA LEU A 213 1.59 18.39 -0.59
C LEU A 213 2.49 19.40 0.11
N GLU A 214 3.69 19.64 -0.43
CA GLU A 214 4.58 20.68 0.06
C GLU A 214 3.95 22.08 -0.07
N LEU A 215 3.34 22.37 -1.23
CA LEU A 215 2.61 23.61 -1.47
C LEU A 215 1.40 23.74 -0.53
N LEU A 216 0.63 22.67 -0.34
CA LEU A 216 -0.50 22.64 0.59
C LEU A 216 -0.03 22.99 2.01
N ARG A 217 1.03 22.34 2.48
CA ARG A 217 1.63 22.55 3.79
C ARG A 217 2.11 23.99 3.96
N ARG A 218 2.85 24.50 2.98
CA ARG A 218 3.35 25.89 2.99
C ARG A 218 2.22 26.91 3.03
N ASN A 219 1.16 26.68 2.26
CA ASN A 219 0.07 27.63 2.13
C ASN A 219 -0.88 27.60 3.34
N ILE A 220 -1.03 26.45 4.01
CA ILE A 220 -1.86 26.35 5.22
C ILE A 220 -1.15 26.86 6.48
N ASP A 221 0.19 26.80 6.55
CA ASP A 221 0.98 27.17 7.74
C ASP A 221 0.60 28.52 8.39
N PRO A 222 0.44 29.63 7.63
CA PRO A 222 0.09 30.92 8.22
C PRO A 222 -1.25 30.91 8.97
N HIS A 223 -2.18 30.03 8.57
CA HIS A 223 -3.51 29.91 9.16
C HIS A 223 -3.55 29.01 10.40
N LEU A 224 -2.47 28.28 10.65
CA LEU A 224 -2.34 27.33 11.75
C LEU A 224 -1.50 27.88 12.92
N GLN A 225 -0.99 29.11 12.81
CA GLN A 225 -0.17 29.73 13.85
C GLN A 225 -0.89 29.74 15.21
N GLY A 226 -0.17 29.36 16.27
CA GLY A 226 -0.70 29.29 17.64
C GLY A 226 -1.55 28.05 17.96
N LEU A 227 -1.89 27.20 16.99
CA LEU A 227 -2.60 25.96 17.24
C LEU A 227 -1.67 24.86 17.81
N PRO A 228 -2.17 23.94 18.67
CA PRO A 228 -1.43 22.76 19.10
C PRO A 228 -1.02 21.88 17.91
N SER A 229 0.15 21.20 17.97
CA SER A 229 0.66 20.36 16.86
C SER A 229 -0.40 19.39 16.34
N ARG A 230 -1.04 18.61 17.23
CA ARG A 230 -2.10 17.66 16.87
C ARG A 230 -3.22 18.27 16.04
N THR A 231 -3.59 19.52 16.34
CA THR A 231 -4.66 20.23 15.63
C THR A 231 -4.17 20.66 14.26
N LYS A 232 -2.90 21.06 14.12
CA LYS A 232 -2.29 21.33 12.82
C LYS A 232 -2.25 20.07 11.95
N ASP A 233 -1.82 18.95 12.53
CA ASP A 233 -1.74 17.65 11.85
C ASP A 233 -3.13 17.23 11.33
N MET A 234 -4.15 17.31 12.19
CA MET A 234 -5.53 16.99 11.80
C MET A 234 -6.07 17.93 10.71
N ILE A 235 -5.85 19.24 10.82
CA ILE A 235 -6.33 20.19 9.80
C ILE A 235 -5.65 19.92 8.46
N PHE A 236 -4.33 19.72 8.46
CA PHE A 236 -3.57 19.40 7.25
C PHE A 236 -4.04 18.10 6.61
N ALA A 237 -4.05 17.00 7.37
CA ALA A 237 -4.45 15.69 6.86
C ALA A 237 -5.90 15.66 6.36
N ARG A 238 -6.82 16.34 7.08
CA ARG A 238 -8.21 16.45 6.64
C ARG A 238 -8.34 17.26 5.36
N THR A 239 -7.61 18.37 5.25
CA THR A 239 -7.61 19.22 4.06
C THR A 239 -7.06 18.46 2.86
N MET A 240 -5.93 17.76 3.02
CA MET A 240 -5.36 16.89 1.99
C MET A 240 -6.37 15.85 1.52
N ARG A 241 -7.01 15.13 2.45
CA ARG A 241 -8.02 14.12 2.11
C ARG A 241 -9.22 14.74 1.38
N ASP A 242 -9.74 15.88 1.83
CA ASP A 242 -10.86 16.54 1.17
C ASP A 242 -10.47 16.99 -0.27
N PHE A 243 -9.21 17.37 -0.52
CA PHE A 243 -8.71 17.63 -1.88
C PHE A 243 -8.64 16.37 -2.73
N GLU A 244 -8.11 15.28 -2.18
CA GLU A 244 -7.99 13.98 -2.85
C GLU A 244 -9.35 13.40 -3.23
N GLU A 245 -10.38 13.61 -2.41
CA GLU A 245 -11.76 13.17 -2.67
C GLU A 245 -12.55 14.15 -3.58
N GLY A 246 -11.99 15.31 -3.91
CA GLY A 246 -12.69 16.36 -4.66
C GLY A 246 -13.80 17.07 -3.87
N ASP A 247 -13.79 16.94 -2.54
CA ASP A 247 -14.71 17.63 -1.62
C ASP A 247 -14.42 19.13 -1.52
N ILE A 248 -13.19 19.54 -1.83
CA ILE A 248 -12.74 20.93 -1.89
C ILE A 248 -11.87 21.16 -3.13
N SER A 249 -11.89 22.39 -3.61
CA SER A 249 -11.08 22.86 -4.73
C SER A 249 -10.07 23.93 -4.33
N THR A 250 -10.26 24.55 -3.15
CA THR A 250 -9.36 25.58 -2.61
C THR A 250 -8.95 25.31 -1.17
N LEU A 251 -7.85 25.93 -0.76
CA LEU A 251 -7.32 25.80 0.59
C LEU A 251 -8.26 26.43 1.62
N GLU A 252 -8.88 27.56 1.27
CA GLU A 252 -9.79 28.31 2.13
C GLU A 252 -11.01 27.48 2.51
N GLU A 253 -11.53 26.67 1.59
CA GLU A 253 -12.61 25.72 1.86
C GLU A 253 -12.17 24.69 2.91
N GLY A 254 -10.95 24.14 2.80
CA GLY A 254 -10.39 23.20 3.76
C GLY A 254 -10.23 23.79 5.16
N ILE A 255 -9.69 25.02 5.26
CA ILE A 255 -9.55 25.73 6.54
C ILE A 255 -10.93 26.01 7.16
N ALA A 256 -11.90 26.45 6.35
CA ALA A 256 -13.24 26.74 6.82
C ALA A 256 -13.94 25.48 7.35
N ARG A 257 -13.84 24.36 6.61
CA ARG A 257 -14.43 23.06 6.99
C ARG A 257 -13.83 22.49 8.27
N THR A 258 -12.62 22.88 8.64
CA THR A 258 -11.91 22.32 9.81
C THR A 258 -11.96 23.22 11.05
N TYR A 259 -12.68 24.35 11.01
CA TYR A 259 -12.71 25.32 12.10
C TYR A 259 -13.20 24.74 13.44
N TYR A 260 -14.22 23.86 13.39
CA TYR A 260 -14.78 23.22 14.58
C TYR A 260 -13.79 22.28 15.30
N LEU A 261 -12.74 21.81 14.62
CA LEU A 261 -11.73 20.93 15.21
C LEU A 261 -10.87 21.63 16.27
N ARG A 262 -10.92 22.97 16.32
CA ARG A 262 -10.28 23.78 17.37
C ARG A 262 -10.93 23.56 18.75
N GLU A 263 -12.17 23.08 18.80
CA GLU A 263 -12.89 22.70 20.03
C GLU A 263 -12.49 21.30 20.55
N GLY A 264 -11.54 20.65 19.89
CA GLY A 264 -11.01 19.33 20.24
C GLY A 264 -11.73 18.18 19.55
N PHE A 265 -11.01 17.07 19.42
CA PHE A 265 -11.42 15.83 18.77
C PHE A 265 -10.74 14.65 19.48
N SER A 266 -11.24 13.43 19.27
CA SER A 266 -10.56 12.19 19.66
C SER A 266 -9.62 11.71 18.56
N GLU A 267 -8.55 11.01 18.92
CA GLU A 267 -7.73 10.24 17.99
C GLU A 267 -8.12 8.76 18.00
N VAL A 268 -8.04 8.11 16.84
CA VAL A 268 -8.27 6.66 16.72
C VAL A 268 -7.08 6.04 16.00
N TYR A 269 -6.33 5.20 16.70
CA TYR A 269 -5.22 4.43 16.16
C TYR A 269 -5.72 3.05 15.75
N VAL A 270 -5.83 2.81 14.44
CA VAL A 270 -6.26 1.51 13.89
C VAL A 270 -5.01 0.69 13.61
N LEU A 271 -4.77 -0.37 14.40
CA LEU A 271 -3.54 -1.17 14.27
C LEU A 271 -3.67 -2.20 13.15
N TYR A 272 -2.75 -2.25 12.22
CA TYR A 272 -2.71 -3.26 11.16
C TYR A 272 -1.52 -4.19 11.34
N GLY A 273 -1.76 -5.50 11.24
CA GLY A 273 -0.68 -6.46 11.04
C GLY A 273 -1.06 -7.87 11.48
N PRO A 274 -0.39 -8.90 10.94
CA PRO A 274 -0.66 -10.29 11.30
C PRO A 274 -0.32 -10.60 12.76
N SER A 275 -0.78 -11.75 13.24
CA SER A 275 -0.30 -12.31 14.50
C SER A 275 1.23 -12.48 14.46
N GLY A 276 1.93 -11.95 15.46
CA GLY A 276 3.40 -11.96 15.54
C GLY A 276 4.04 -10.62 15.16
N SER A 277 3.26 -9.65 14.63
CA SER A 277 3.81 -8.39 14.12
C SER A 277 4.27 -7.37 15.17
N GLY A 278 4.04 -7.60 16.46
CA GLY A 278 4.48 -6.70 17.54
C GLY A 278 3.42 -5.73 18.11
N LYS A 279 2.18 -5.73 17.60
CA LYS A 279 1.07 -4.86 18.08
C LYS A 279 0.96 -4.76 19.61
N SER A 280 0.79 -5.89 20.28
CA SER A 280 0.59 -5.92 21.74
C SER A 280 1.80 -5.41 22.53
N SER A 281 3.02 -5.51 21.98
CA SER A 281 4.22 -4.93 22.61
C SER A 281 4.24 -3.42 22.46
N TRP A 282 3.88 -2.92 21.28
CA TRP A 282 3.79 -1.49 20.99
C TRP A 282 2.70 -0.81 21.84
N ILE A 283 1.52 -1.42 22.00
CA ILE A 283 0.43 -0.90 22.86
C ILE A 283 0.93 -0.61 24.28
N LYS A 284 1.78 -1.48 24.85
CA LYS A 284 2.30 -1.32 26.22
C LYS A 284 3.26 -0.14 26.38
N GLN A 285 3.89 0.29 25.29
CA GLN A 285 4.88 1.36 25.26
C GLN A 285 4.29 2.68 24.74
N PHE A 286 3.10 2.63 24.15
CA PHE A 286 2.39 3.80 23.67
C PHE A 286 1.77 4.60 24.83
N ASP A 287 0.82 5.48 24.53
CA ASP A 287 0.16 6.35 25.50
C ASP A 287 -0.78 5.57 26.46
N PRO A 288 -0.49 5.54 27.77
CA PRO A 288 -1.34 4.88 28.77
C PRO A 288 -2.70 5.58 28.99
N GLU A 289 -2.88 6.81 28.52
CA GLU A 289 -4.17 7.51 28.60
C GLU A 289 -5.15 7.06 27.49
N CYS A 290 -4.64 6.41 26.44
CA CYS A 290 -5.47 5.89 25.36
C CYS A 290 -6.29 4.68 25.81
N SER A 291 -7.59 4.69 25.49
CA SER A 291 -8.45 3.53 25.75
C SER A 291 -8.20 2.45 24.71
N VAL A 292 -7.91 1.22 25.14
CA VAL A 292 -7.70 0.09 24.22
C VAL A 292 -9.00 -0.69 24.03
N ILE A 293 -9.40 -0.91 22.77
CA ILE A 293 -10.47 -1.83 22.40
C ILE A 293 -9.81 -3.01 21.68
N SER A 294 -9.56 -4.09 22.42
CA SER A 294 -8.99 -5.33 21.87
C SER A 294 -10.06 -6.35 21.53
N LEU A 295 -10.07 -6.81 20.27
CA LEU A 295 -11.00 -7.86 19.84
C LEU A 295 -10.70 -9.21 20.48
N ASP A 296 -9.43 -9.46 20.82
CA ASP A 296 -9.02 -10.69 21.50
C ASP A 296 -9.52 -10.71 22.95
N GLU A 297 -9.43 -9.57 23.65
CA GLU A 297 -9.99 -9.42 25.01
C GLU A 297 -11.51 -9.55 25.00
N LEU A 298 -12.19 -8.97 24.01
CA LEU A 298 -13.64 -9.12 23.86
C LEU A 298 -14.07 -10.58 23.59
N ARG A 299 -13.28 -11.35 22.85
CA ARG A 299 -13.52 -12.80 22.68
C ARG A 299 -13.36 -13.54 24.00
N GLU A 300 -12.34 -13.21 24.78
CA GLU A 300 -12.13 -13.79 26.10
C GLU A 300 -13.28 -13.45 27.06
N GLU A 301 -13.74 -12.20 27.10
CA GLU A 301 -14.87 -11.75 27.91
C GLU A 301 -16.20 -12.45 27.54
N LEU A 302 -16.50 -12.58 26.25
CA LEU A 302 -17.82 -13.02 25.77
C LEU A 302 -17.93 -14.53 25.50
N ASN A 303 -16.84 -15.16 25.08
CA ASN A 303 -16.81 -16.58 24.71
C ASN A 303 -15.99 -17.43 25.70
N GLY A 304 -15.28 -16.81 26.65
CA GLY A 304 -14.41 -17.52 27.60
C GLY A 304 -13.07 -17.98 27.02
N GLY A 305 -12.71 -17.56 25.80
CA GLY A 305 -11.41 -17.87 25.21
C GLY A 305 -11.06 -17.01 23.98
N ARG A 306 -9.81 -16.54 23.90
CA ARG A 306 -9.31 -15.68 22.81
C ARG A 306 -9.35 -16.33 21.42
N ALA A 307 -9.22 -17.65 21.37
CA ALA A 307 -9.24 -18.44 20.13
C ALA A 307 -10.66 -18.82 19.68
N ASP A 308 -11.68 -18.60 20.52
CA ASP A 308 -13.07 -18.95 20.18
C ASP A 308 -13.66 -17.94 19.19
N GLN A 309 -13.91 -18.40 17.97
CA GLN A 309 -14.48 -17.64 16.86
C GLN A 309 -16.02 -17.67 16.82
N SER A 310 -16.70 -18.20 17.85
CA SER A 310 -18.14 -18.06 17.99
C SER A 310 -18.54 -16.58 18.18
N ASN A 311 -19.79 -16.22 17.83
CA ASN A 311 -20.35 -14.90 18.09
C ASN A 311 -19.58 -13.68 17.52
N ILE A 312 -18.78 -13.84 16.43
CA ILE A 312 -17.99 -12.75 15.82
C ILE A 312 -18.84 -11.50 15.58
N GLY A 313 -20.07 -11.65 15.07
CA GLY A 313 -20.98 -10.52 14.84
C GLY A 313 -21.32 -9.73 16.12
N GLN A 314 -21.55 -10.42 17.23
CA GLN A 314 -21.82 -9.80 18.52
C GLN A 314 -20.58 -9.11 19.09
N ILE A 315 -19.41 -9.75 19.03
CA ILE A 315 -18.13 -9.17 19.44
C ILE A 315 -17.86 -7.86 18.69
N LEU A 316 -18.02 -7.87 17.37
CA LEU A 316 -17.85 -6.69 16.53
C LEU A 316 -18.87 -5.59 16.82
N ASN A 317 -20.11 -5.94 17.17
CA ASN A 317 -21.11 -4.97 17.61
C ASN A 317 -20.70 -4.31 18.92
N VAL A 318 -20.29 -5.10 19.92
CA VAL A 318 -19.83 -4.59 21.21
C VAL A 318 -18.61 -3.68 21.05
N ALA A 319 -17.61 -4.11 20.27
CA ALA A 319 -16.42 -3.31 19.97
C ALA A 319 -16.78 -1.95 19.35
N ARG A 320 -17.68 -1.93 18.34
CA ARG A 320 -18.13 -0.71 17.68
C ARG A 320 -18.92 0.21 18.61
N GLU A 321 -19.76 -0.32 19.48
CA GLU A 321 -20.48 0.49 20.47
C GLU A 321 -19.53 1.07 21.53
N ARG A 322 -18.54 0.30 22.00
CA ARG A 322 -17.46 0.83 22.86
C ARG A 322 -16.73 1.98 22.16
N LEU A 323 -16.35 1.82 20.89
CA LEU A 323 -15.72 2.89 20.11
C LEU A 323 -16.58 4.15 20.07
N LYS A 324 -17.87 4.06 19.70
CA LYS A 324 -18.78 5.21 19.69
C LYS A 324 -18.89 5.90 21.04
N VAL A 325 -18.88 5.16 22.15
CA VAL A 325 -18.91 5.75 23.51
C VAL A 325 -17.64 6.57 23.78
N HIS A 326 -16.46 6.08 23.40
CA HIS A 326 -15.22 6.85 23.53
C HIS A 326 -15.20 8.08 22.63
N LEU A 327 -15.64 7.94 21.37
CA LEU A 327 -15.71 9.04 20.39
C LEU A 327 -16.63 10.18 20.86
N ARG A 328 -17.83 9.86 21.39
CA ARG A 328 -18.75 10.86 21.98
C ARG A 328 -18.11 11.63 23.14
N ALA A 329 -17.26 10.96 23.90
CA ALA A 329 -16.53 11.54 25.02
C ALA A 329 -15.21 12.24 24.59
N LYS A 330 -14.92 12.33 23.28
CA LYS A 330 -13.65 12.81 22.72
C LYS A 330 -12.41 12.16 23.36
N ARG A 331 -12.49 10.87 23.70
CA ARG A 331 -11.37 10.10 24.25
C ARG A 331 -10.59 9.38 23.15
N ASN A 332 -9.27 9.38 23.26
CA ASN A 332 -8.40 8.68 22.32
C ASN A 332 -8.55 7.16 22.46
N VAL A 333 -8.50 6.45 21.33
CA VAL A 333 -8.75 5.02 21.25
C VAL A 333 -7.68 4.32 20.43
N ILE A 334 -7.17 3.20 20.95
CA ILE A 334 -6.44 2.20 20.16
C ILE A 334 -7.42 1.08 19.81
N TRP A 335 -7.59 0.85 18.51
CA TRP A 335 -8.38 -0.26 17.99
C TRP A 335 -7.45 -1.44 17.69
N ASP A 336 -7.36 -2.37 18.64
CA ASP A 336 -6.46 -3.52 18.60
C ASP A 336 -7.14 -4.75 17.97
N ALA A 337 -6.79 -4.97 16.71
CA ALA A 337 -7.11 -6.17 15.94
C ALA A 337 -6.01 -6.39 14.90
N THR A 338 -6.07 -7.50 14.15
CA THR A 338 -5.16 -7.69 13.02
C THR A 338 -5.48 -6.78 11.84
N ASN A 339 -6.75 -6.42 11.65
CA ASN A 339 -7.25 -5.49 10.62
C ASN A 339 -6.79 -5.84 9.18
N LEU A 340 -6.62 -7.12 8.88
CA LEU A 340 -6.03 -7.59 7.62
C LEU A 340 -6.91 -7.37 6.38
N ARG A 341 -8.23 -7.21 6.56
CA ARG A 341 -9.17 -7.00 5.46
C ARG A 341 -9.54 -5.53 5.32
N GLU A 342 -9.56 -5.04 4.09
CA GLU A 342 -9.87 -3.65 3.75
C GLU A 342 -11.30 -3.28 4.21
N ASP A 343 -12.28 -4.15 3.94
CA ASP A 343 -13.68 -3.90 4.29
C ASP A 343 -13.91 -3.76 5.80
N PHE A 344 -13.07 -4.39 6.61
CA PHE A 344 -13.09 -4.24 8.05
C PHE A 344 -12.51 -2.89 8.48
N ARG A 345 -11.34 -2.51 7.94
CA ARG A 345 -10.69 -1.22 8.22
C ARG A 345 -11.59 -0.05 7.86
N GLN A 346 -12.15 -0.06 6.65
CA GLN A 346 -13.03 1.01 6.16
C GLN A 346 -14.23 1.24 7.08
N ARG A 347 -14.84 0.18 7.63
CA ARG A 347 -15.98 0.31 8.56
C ARG A 347 -15.58 1.02 9.86
N ILE A 348 -14.38 0.76 10.36
CA ILE A 348 -13.87 1.40 11.59
C ILE A 348 -13.48 2.84 11.31
N CYS A 349 -12.72 3.10 10.24
CA CYS A 349 -12.36 4.44 9.81
C CYS A 349 -13.61 5.31 9.58
N ARG A 350 -14.63 4.80 8.90
CA ARG A 350 -15.89 5.53 8.66
C ARG A 350 -16.61 5.92 9.96
N ILE A 351 -16.72 5.00 10.92
CA ILE A 351 -17.29 5.34 12.24
C ILE A 351 -16.47 6.47 12.89
N ALA A 352 -15.15 6.41 12.85
CA ALA A 352 -14.33 7.45 13.43
C ALA A 352 -14.47 8.80 12.68
N PHE A 353 -14.53 8.78 11.34
CA PHE A 353 -14.75 9.97 10.52
C PHE A 353 -16.10 10.63 10.77
N ASP A 354 -17.17 9.86 10.97
CA ASP A 354 -18.52 10.36 11.28
C ASP A 354 -18.57 11.10 12.62
N TYR A 355 -17.62 10.83 13.53
CA TYR A 355 -17.45 11.53 14.80
C TYR A 355 -16.33 12.59 14.75
N HIS A 356 -15.83 12.90 13.56
CA HIS A 356 -14.73 13.85 13.32
C HIS A 356 -13.43 13.52 14.08
N ALA A 357 -13.19 12.23 14.31
CA ALA A 357 -11.99 11.77 14.97
C ALA A 357 -10.78 11.78 14.02
N PHE A 358 -9.60 12.01 14.57
CA PHE A 358 -8.35 11.94 13.83
C PHE A 358 -7.86 10.50 13.75
N VAL A 359 -8.17 9.84 12.64
CA VAL A 359 -7.78 8.45 12.38
C VAL A 359 -6.33 8.32 11.89
N THR A 360 -5.55 7.50 12.61
CA THR A 360 -4.21 7.07 12.23
C THR A 360 -4.22 5.57 11.94
N MET A 361 -3.83 5.15 10.74
CA MET A 361 -3.52 3.75 10.42
C MET A 361 -2.09 3.43 10.88
N VAL A 362 -1.92 2.44 11.76
CA VAL A 362 -0.61 2.05 12.32
C VAL A 362 -0.23 0.66 11.81
N VAL A 363 0.67 0.60 10.85
CA VAL A 363 1.02 -0.57 10.05
C VAL A 363 2.29 -1.22 10.58
N PHE A 364 2.18 -2.44 11.09
CA PHE A 364 3.33 -3.19 11.60
C PHE A 364 4.00 -3.98 10.47
N HIS A 365 5.14 -3.46 9.99
CA HIS A 365 5.87 -3.99 8.85
C HIS A 365 7.10 -4.75 9.31
N LYS A 366 6.96 -6.07 9.34
CA LYS A 366 7.95 -7.01 9.84
C LYS A 366 8.13 -8.15 8.84
N SER A 367 9.33 -8.72 8.74
CA SER A 367 9.57 -9.78 7.76
C SER A 367 8.73 -11.02 8.04
N GLU A 368 8.35 -11.76 6.99
CA GLU A 368 7.53 -12.98 7.13
C GLU A 368 8.22 -13.98 8.06
N GLN A 369 9.52 -14.23 7.86
CA GLN A 369 10.30 -15.13 8.71
C GLN A 369 10.25 -14.71 10.18
N GLN A 370 10.45 -13.43 10.47
CA GLN A 370 10.45 -12.94 11.85
C GLN A 370 9.04 -12.97 12.46
N ILE A 371 7.98 -12.75 11.68
CA ILE A 371 6.59 -12.90 12.14
C ILE A 371 6.32 -14.34 12.61
N PHE A 372 6.76 -15.35 11.84
CA PHE A 372 6.64 -16.76 12.24
C PHE A 372 7.49 -17.08 13.48
N MET A 373 8.72 -16.55 13.57
CA MET A 373 9.58 -16.73 14.74
C MET A 373 8.94 -16.13 16.00
N ASP A 374 8.43 -14.90 15.94
CA ASP A 374 7.81 -14.23 17.08
C ASP A 374 6.49 -14.88 17.50
N ASN A 375 5.72 -15.40 16.54
CA ASN A 375 4.50 -16.14 16.85
C ASN A 375 4.77 -17.45 17.61
N LYS A 376 5.97 -18.04 17.52
CA LYS A 376 6.35 -19.21 18.34
C LYS A 376 6.68 -18.83 19.80
N HIS A 377 7.12 -17.60 20.04
CA HIS A 377 7.60 -17.14 21.36
C HIS A 377 6.56 -16.33 22.16
N ARG A 378 5.40 -16.04 21.59
CA ARG A 378 4.33 -15.30 22.28
C ARG A 378 3.63 -16.15 23.35
N PRO A 379 3.04 -15.52 24.39
CA PRO A 379 2.28 -16.23 25.43
C PRO A 379 1.12 -17.07 24.88
N HIS A 380 0.48 -16.61 23.81
CA HIS A 380 -0.65 -17.28 23.16
C HIS A 380 -0.37 -17.46 21.65
N PRO A 381 0.42 -18.48 21.25
CA PRO A 381 0.73 -18.74 19.85
C PRO A 381 -0.53 -19.06 19.05
N VAL A 382 -0.62 -18.50 17.85
CA VAL A 382 -1.65 -18.87 16.88
C VAL A 382 -1.13 -20.05 16.04
N PRO A 383 -1.96 -21.06 15.69
CA PRO A 383 -1.51 -22.15 14.83
C PRO A 383 -0.87 -21.65 13.54
N GLU A 384 0.20 -22.32 13.09
CA GLU A 384 0.98 -21.88 11.92
C GLU A 384 0.13 -21.75 10.67
N GLU A 385 -0.83 -22.68 10.47
CA GLU A 385 -1.79 -22.63 9.37
C GLU A 385 -2.67 -21.37 9.41
N VAL A 386 -3.12 -20.95 10.60
CA VAL A 386 -3.92 -19.73 10.76
C VAL A 386 -3.08 -18.49 10.46
N LEU A 387 -1.81 -18.47 10.88
CA LEU A 387 -0.90 -17.36 10.55
C LEU A 387 -0.59 -17.32 9.05
N ARG A 388 -0.39 -18.47 8.41
CA ARG A 388 -0.21 -18.56 6.95
C ARG A 388 -1.45 -18.04 6.21
N ASN A 389 -2.64 -18.46 6.63
CA ASN A 389 -3.90 -17.95 6.10
C ASN A 389 -4.05 -16.43 6.31
N GLN A 390 -3.56 -15.86 7.41
CA GLN A 390 -3.53 -14.42 7.62
C GLN A 390 -2.63 -13.71 6.61
N LEU A 391 -1.44 -14.26 6.32
CA LEU A 391 -0.49 -13.71 5.36
C LEU A 391 -0.97 -13.85 3.91
N ASP A 392 -1.67 -14.95 3.59
CA ASP A 392 -2.19 -15.21 2.26
C ASP A 392 -3.44 -14.39 1.93
N GLN A 393 -4.20 -13.97 2.94
CA GLN A 393 -5.47 -13.24 2.76
C GLN A 393 -5.40 -11.76 3.15
N LEU A 394 -4.25 -11.25 3.61
CA LEU A 394 -4.16 -9.83 3.95
C LEU A 394 -4.34 -8.96 2.72
N GLU A 395 -4.93 -7.80 2.93
CA GLU A 395 -5.05 -6.71 1.98
C GLU A 395 -4.25 -5.55 2.57
N TRP A 396 -3.09 -5.25 1.99
CA TRP A 396 -2.18 -4.23 2.50
C TRP A 396 -2.86 -2.85 2.56
N PRO A 397 -2.76 -2.12 3.69
CA PRO A 397 -3.42 -0.84 3.84
C PRO A 397 -2.71 0.25 3.01
N VAL A 398 -3.50 1.17 2.47
CA VAL A 398 -2.97 2.30 1.69
C VAL A 398 -3.19 3.64 2.40
N PRO A 399 -2.33 4.66 2.15
CA PRO A 399 -2.36 5.92 2.89
C PRO A 399 -3.71 6.68 2.87
N GLU A 400 -4.50 6.54 1.81
CA GLU A 400 -5.81 7.17 1.64
C GLU A 400 -6.94 6.56 2.50
N GLU A 401 -6.72 5.41 3.14
CA GLU A 401 -7.71 4.81 4.05
C GLU A 401 -7.91 5.60 5.36
N SER A 402 -7.02 6.54 5.67
CA SER A 402 -6.96 7.24 6.96
C SER A 402 -6.47 8.68 6.79
N HIS A 403 -6.48 9.47 7.87
CA HIS A 403 -5.90 10.83 7.82
C HIS A 403 -4.37 10.77 7.95
N ARG A 404 -3.86 9.89 8.83
CA ARG A 404 -2.43 9.63 9.01
C ARG A 404 -2.10 8.17 8.81
N TYR A 405 -0.94 7.92 8.22
CA TYR A 405 -0.45 6.57 8.00
C TYR A 405 0.96 6.43 8.57
N TRP A 406 1.12 5.51 9.52
CA TRP A 406 2.36 5.25 10.24
C TRP A 406 2.81 3.82 10.00
N VAL A 407 4.10 3.62 9.73
CA VAL A 407 4.71 2.31 9.62
C VAL A 407 5.64 2.09 10.81
N ILE A 408 5.38 1.01 11.54
CA ILE A 408 6.15 0.56 12.69
C ILE A 408 6.96 -0.66 12.27
N ASP A 409 8.26 -0.64 12.55
CA ASP A 409 9.16 -1.74 12.20
C ASP A 409 9.08 -2.93 13.19
N GLY A 410 9.93 -3.94 12.97
CA GLY A 410 9.96 -5.13 13.81
C GLY A 410 10.41 -4.90 15.26
N ASN A 411 11.02 -3.75 15.57
CA ASN A 411 11.47 -3.34 16.90
C ASN A 411 10.45 -2.44 17.63
N GLY A 412 9.38 -2.01 16.94
CA GLY A 412 8.38 -1.10 17.48
C GLY A 412 8.68 0.38 17.19
N GLU A 413 9.66 0.68 16.33
CA GLU A 413 10.04 2.05 15.99
C GLU A 413 9.21 2.59 14.83
N LEU A 414 8.82 3.88 14.91
CA LEU A 414 8.16 4.59 13.81
C LEU A 414 9.18 4.92 12.72
N ILE A 415 9.10 4.21 11.58
CA ILE A 415 10.07 4.33 10.48
C ILE A 415 9.55 5.12 9.28
N LYS A 416 8.24 5.24 9.14
CA LYS A 416 7.59 6.04 8.08
C LYS A 416 6.29 6.63 8.62
N TRP A 417 6.01 7.87 8.24
CA TRP A 417 4.77 8.55 8.63
C TRP A 417 4.33 9.52 7.52
N SER A 418 3.02 9.68 7.38
CA SER A 418 2.38 10.66 6.50
C SER A 418 1.15 11.28 7.17
N GLY A 419 0.79 12.49 6.74
CA GLY A 419 -0.35 13.26 7.26
C GLY A 419 -0.03 14.10 8.50
N ASP A 420 1.22 14.12 8.97
CA ASP A 420 1.67 15.00 10.06
C ASP A 420 2.17 16.34 9.49
N PHE A 421 1.75 17.47 10.05
CA PHE A 421 2.02 18.83 9.57
C PHE A 421 3.41 19.38 9.96
N GLN A 422 3.97 18.98 11.11
CA GLN A 422 5.26 19.55 11.56
C GLN A 422 6.48 18.69 11.22
N MET A 423 6.33 17.38 11.03
CA MET A 423 7.48 16.48 10.87
C MET A 423 8.05 16.40 9.45
N GLY A 424 7.50 17.14 8.48
CA GLY A 424 7.95 17.07 7.08
C GLY A 424 8.06 15.63 6.58
N GLY A 425 7.05 14.80 6.89
CA GLY A 425 7.12 13.34 6.72
C GLY A 425 7.32 12.89 5.27
N CYS A 426 7.61 11.60 5.10
CA CYS A 426 7.52 10.93 3.80
C CYS A 426 6.04 10.77 3.44
N ASP A 427 5.38 11.87 3.08
CA ASP A 427 3.95 11.89 2.68
C ASP A 427 3.67 11.10 1.39
N GLY A 428 4.71 10.52 0.79
CA GLY A 428 4.66 9.36 -0.10
C GLY A 428 6.02 8.69 -0.27
N VAL A 429 6.22 8.01 -1.39
CA VAL A 429 7.47 7.30 -1.73
C VAL A 429 8.46 8.27 -2.37
N ARG A 430 9.77 8.21 -2.04
CA ARG A 430 10.73 9.26 -2.44
C ARG A 430 11.22 9.14 -3.88
#